data_AF-A0A6H5H0W8-F1
#
_entry.id   AF-A0A6H5H0W8-F1
#
_cell.length_a   1.000
_cell.length_b   1.000
_cell.length_c   1.000
_cell.angle_alpha   90.00
_cell.angle_beta   90.00
_cell.angle_gamma   90.00
#
_symmetry.space_group_name_H-M   'P 1'
#
loop_
_entity.id
_entity.type
_entity.pdbx_description
1 polymer ?
#
loop_
_entity_poly.entity_id
_entity_poly.type
_entity_poly.pdbx_seq_one_letter_code
_entity_poly.pdbx_strand_id
1 'polypeptide(L)'
;MSAAGSSYESLADDTVRTFGPPSRIPPLGSPVPPEWTVLKGMSSGSHVDVSDVIFLPVTAFRIEPESKGSHLTVDGELIEHSAIQAEIFPSMANVFARSQ
;
A
#
# COMPACT_ATOMS: atom_id res chain seq x y z
N MET A 1 12.99 -45.32 10.97
CA MET A 1 13.54 -43.95 11.06
C MET A 1 12.44 -43.01 10.59
N SER A 2 11.65 -42.48 11.53
CA SER A 2 10.53 -41.58 11.28
C SER A 2 11.02 -40.14 11.25
N ALA A 3 10.61 -39.36 10.24
CA ALA A 3 10.55 -37.90 10.38
C ALA A 3 9.20 -37.59 11.03
N ALA A 4 9.25 -37.20 12.30
CA ALA A 4 8.09 -36.82 13.09
C ALA A 4 7.63 -35.39 12.73
N GLY A 5 6.31 -35.18 12.72
CA GLY A 5 5.73 -33.87 13.05
C GLY A 5 5.38 -32.94 11.89
N SER A 6 4.54 -33.38 10.95
CA SER A 6 3.65 -32.43 10.23
C SER A 6 2.23 -32.63 10.72
N SER A 7 1.89 -31.99 11.84
CA SER A 7 0.51 -31.86 12.29
C SER A 7 -0.09 -30.61 11.66
N TYR A 8 -0.89 -30.77 10.61
CA TYR A 8 -1.88 -29.78 10.22
C TYR A 8 -3.01 -29.82 11.27
N GLU A 9 -2.75 -29.25 12.44
CA GLU A 9 -3.81 -28.96 13.40
C GLU A 9 -4.67 -27.83 12.81
N SER A 10 -5.83 -28.21 12.30
CA SER A 10 -6.93 -27.28 12.07
C SER A 10 -7.41 -26.80 13.44
N LEU A 11 -6.81 -25.73 13.95
CA LEU A 11 -7.36 -25.04 15.11
C LEU A 11 -8.65 -24.36 14.67
N ALA A 12 -9.76 -24.95 15.10
CA ALA A 12 -11.10 -24.38 15.07
C ALA A 12 -11.19 -23.19 16.05
N ASP A 13 -10.36 -22.17 15.82
CA ASP A 13 -10.45 -20.91 16.51
C ASP A 13 -10.44 -19.81 15.46
N ASP A 14 -11.63 -19.34 15.12
CA ASP A 14 -11.95 -18.30 14.14
C ASP A 14 -11.50 -16.91 14.63
N THR A 15 -10.36 -16.85 15.31
CA THR A 15 -9.75 -15.62 15.77
C THR A 15 -8.82 -15.15 14.66
N VAL A 16 -9.33 -14.22 13.84
CA VAL A 16 -8.56 -13.48 12.84
C VAL A 16 -7.29 -12.94 13.51
N ARG A 17 -6.15 -13.58 13.22
CA ARG A 17 -4.85 -13.12 13.68
C ARG A 17 -4.45 -11.94 12.81
N THR A 18 -4.57 -10.74 13.36
CA THR A 18 -4.00 -9.54 12.76
C THR A 18 -2.55 -9.41 13.20
N PHE A 19 -1.64 -9.30 12.24
CA PHE A 19 -0.25 -8.97 12.50
C PHE A 19 -0.04 -7.48 12.24
N GLY A 20 0.54 -6.78 13.20
CA GLY A 20 0.80 -5.35 13.12
C GLY A 20 0.20 -4.57 14.29
N PRO A 21 0.52 -3.27 14.40
CA PRO A 21 -0.09 -2.40 15.39
C PRO A 21 -1.62 -2.41 15.25
N PRO A 22 -2.38 -2.27 16.35
CA PRO A 22 -3.83 -2.14 16.30
C PRO A 22 -4.22 -1.04 15.30
N SER A 23 -4.99 -1.41 14.28
CA SER A 23 -5.45 -0.45 13.28
C SER A 23 -6.39 0.56 13.93
N ARG A 24 -6.20 1.84 13.61
CA ARG A 24 -7.15 2.92 13.93
C ARG A 24 -8.14 3.17 12.79
N ILE A 25 -8.08 2.35 11.73
CA ILE A 25 -8.94 2.45 10.56
C ILE A 25 -10.30 1.85 10.90
N PRO A 26 -11.42 2.56 10.63
CA PRO A 26 -12.76 2.02 10.81
C PRO A 26 -12.97 0.74 9.97
N PRO A 27 -13.83 -0.19 10.43
CA PRO A 27 -14.22 -1.36 9.64
C PRO A 27 -14.69 -0.99 8.23
N LEU A 28 -14.41 -1.88 7.26
CA LEU A 28 -14.82 -1.70 5.87
C LEU A 28 -16.35 -1.55 5.78
N GLY A 29 -16.82 -0.35 5.40
CA GLY A 29 -18.25 -0.02 5.30
C GLY A 29 -18.79 0.85 6.43
N SER A 30 -18.04 1.07 7.50
CA SER A 30 -18.38 2.09 8.51
C SER A 30 -17.96 3.49 8.03
N PRO A 31 -18.72 4.55 8.37
CA PRO A 31 -18.33 5.91 8.03
C PRO A 31 -17.01 6.26 8.70
N VAL A 32 -16.12 6.92 7.96
CA VAL A 32 -14.91 7.49 8.51
C VAL A 32 -15.23 8.61 9.51
N PRO A 33 -14.41 8.80 10.56
CA PRO A 33 -14.63 9.86 11.52
C PRO A 33 -14.76 11.23 10.84
N PRO A 34 -15.67 12.11 11.32
CA PRO A 34 -15.99 13.38 10.65
C PRO A 34 -14.82 14.37 10.64
N GLU A 35 -13.83 14.20 11.52
CA GLU A 35 -12.60 15.00 11.56
C GLU A 35 -11.56 14.57 10.50
N TRP A 36 -11.78 13.44 9.82
CA TRP A 36 -10.86 12.97 8.77
C TRP A 36 -11.14 13.70 7.46
N THR A 37 -10.08 14.20 6.84
CA THR A 37 -10.16 14.69 5.47
C THR A 37 -10.06 13.50 4.52
N VAL A 38 -11.09 13.31 3.70
CA VAL A 38 -11.18 12.20 2.74
C VAL A 38 -10.97 12.74 1.34
N LEU A 39 -10.07 12.11 0.58
CA LEU A 39 -9.92 12.33 -0.86
C LEU A 39 -11.16 11.80 -1.59
N LYS A 40 -12.08 12.72 -1.93
CA LYS A 40 -13.28 12.40 -2.70
C LYS A 40 -12.91 12.12 -4.16
N GLY A 41 -13.66 11.22 -4.81
CA GLY A 41 -13.47 10.93 -6.24
C GLY A 41 -12.42 9.87 -6.57
N MET A 42 -11.73 9.29 -5.57
CA MET A 42 -10.81 8.16 -5.79
C MET A 42 -11.52 6.96 -6.43
N SER A 43 -12.69 6.58 -5.91
CA SER A 43 -13.45 5.41 -6.39
C SER A 43 -14.04 5.58 -7.79
N SER A 44 -14.28 6.81 -8.23
CA SER A 44 -14.82 7.13 -9.55
C SER A 44 -13.77 7.60 -10.56
N GLY A 45 -12.50 7.71 -10.14
CA GLY A 45 -11.42 8.27 -10.97
C GLY A 45 -11.39 9.80 -11.08
N SER A 46 -12.42 10.52 -10.62
CA SER A 46 -12.52 12.00 -10.67
C SER A 46 -11.59 12.77 -9.71
N HIS A 47 -10.77 12.08 -8.91
CA HIS A 47 -9.81 12.71 -8.00
C HIS A 47 -8.74 13.56 -8.73
N VAL A 48 -8.54 13.31 -10.02
CA VAL A 48 -7.63 14.09 -10.89
C VAL A 48 -8.19 15.46 -11.25
N ASP A 49 -9.50 15.68 -11.10
CA ASP A 49 -10.17 16.94 -11.44
C ASP A 49 -10.20 17.93 -10.26
N VAL A 50 -9.59 17.57 -9.12
CA VAL A 50 -9.52 18.41 -7.92
C VAL A 50 -8.43 19.48 -8.09
N SER A 51 -8.69 20.71 -7.63
CA SER A 51 -7.68 21.76 -7.61
C SER A 51 -6.44 21.32 -6.82
N ASP A 52 -5.27 21.82 -7.20
CA ASP A 52 -3.98 21.50 -6.57
C ASP A 52 -3.48 20.04 -6.78
N VAL A 53 -4.18 19.25 -7.60
CA VAL A 53 -3.69 17.95 -8.09
C VAL A 53 -3.05 18.13 -9.46
N ILE A 54 -1.83 17.59 -9.63
CA ILE A 54 -1.10 17.64 -10.91
C ILE A 54 -0.68 16.22 -11.26
N PHE A 55 -0.95 15.81 -12.50
CA PHE A 55 -0.44 14.57 -13.07
C PHE A 55 0.68 14.87 -14.07
N LEU A 56 1.89 14.41 -13.78
CA LEU A 56 3.05 14.56 -14.64
C LEU A 56 3.53 13.18 -15.11
N PRO A 57 3.41 12.82 -16.39
CA PRO A 57 4.00 11.59 -16.90
C PRO A 57 5.53 11.71 -16.87
N VAL A 58 6.19 10.78 -16.19
CA VAL A 58 7.65 10.76 -16.03
C VAL A 58 8.21 9.36 -16.28
N THR A 59 9.46 9.29 -16.74
CA THR A 59 10.23 8.03 -16.82
C THR A 59 11.22 7.87 -15.68
N ALA A 60 11.57 8.96 -15.00
CA ALA A 60 12.40 8.97 -13.81
C ALA A 60 12.04 10.18 -12.93
N PHE A 61 12.29 10.08 -11.63
CA PHE A 61 12.09 11.18 -10.68
C PHE A 61 13.07 11.09 -9.51
N ARG A 62 13.22 12.23 -8.81
CA ARG A 62 13.93 12.32 -7.54
C ARG A 62 13.09 13.12 -6.55
N ILE A 63 12.94 12.61 -5.33
CA ILE A 63 12.22 13.27 -4.23
C ILE A 63 13.18 13.42 -3.05
N GLU A 64 13.29 14.64 -2.55
CA GLU A 64 14.08 14.97 -1.35
C GLU A 64 13.14 15.56 -0.30
N PRO A 65 12.93 14.88 0.84
CA PRO A 65 12.10 15.43 1.89
C PRO A 65 12.80 16.62 2.59
N GLU A 66 12.09 17.73 2.74
CA GLU A 66 12.62 18.92 3.44
C GLU A 66 12.50 18.81 4.98
N SER A 67 11.56 18.00 5.48
CA SER A 67 11.28 17.84 6.90
C SER A 67 11.96 16.60 7.51
N LYS A 68 12.39 16.70 8.77
CA LYS A 68 12.88 15.54 9.54
C LYS A 68 11.71 14.61 9.88
N GLY A 69 11.73 13.37 9.37
CA GLY A 69 10.74 12.33 9.72
C GLY A 69 9.68 12.03 8.65
N SER A 70 10.04 12.04 7.36
CA SER A 70 9.10 11.62 6.31
C SER A 70 8.76 10.14 6.44
N HIS A 71 7.47 9.80 6.36
CA HIS A 71 7.01 8.43 6.24
C HIS A 71 6.79 8.15 4.75
N LEU A 72 7.65 7.30 4.18
CA LEU A 72 7.60 6.95 2.78
C LEU A 72 7.44 5.43 2.67
N THR A 73 6.62 4.98 1.73
CA THR A 73 6.40 3.57 1.49
C THR A 73 6.67 3.20 0.04
N VAL A 74 7.20 1.99 -0.17
CA VAL A 74 7.36 1.35 -1.48
C VAL A 74 6.61 0.03 -1.42
N ASP A 75 5.66 -0.19 -2.34
CA ASP A 75 4.78 -1.37 -2.35
C ASP A 75 4.05 -1.66 -1.01
N GLY A 76 3.84 -0.62 -0.20
CA GLY A 76 3.22 -0.70 1.12
C GLY A 76 4.21 -0.93 2.28
N GLU A 77 5.49 -1.13 2.01
CA GLU A 77 6.54 -1.32 3.01
C GLU A 77 7.16 0.03 3.40
N LEU A 78 7.33 0.27 4.71
CA LEU A 78 8.00 1.47 5.21
C LEU A 78 9.47 1.46 4.82
N ILE A 79 9.94 2.54 4.20
CA ILE A 79 11.35 2.72 3.88
C ILE A 79 11.99 3.81 4.75
N GLU A 80 13.31 3.74 4.86
CA GLU A 80 14.08 4.69 5.65
C GLU A 80 13.98 6.11 5.06
N HIS A 81 13.83 7.10 5.95
CA HIS A 81 13.80 8.50 5.59
C HIS A 81 15.11 8.92 4.88
N SER A 82 15.03 9.17 3.59
CA SER A 82 16.15 9.57 2.75
C SER A 82 15.66 10.23 1.46
N ALA A 83 16.56 10.87 0.72
CA ALA A 83 16.31 11.25 -0.66
C ALA A 83 16.18 9.99 -1.52
N ILE A 84 15.10 9.88 -2.30
CA ILE A 84 14.86 8.73 -3.18
C ILE A 84 14.92 9.13 -4.65
N GLN A 85 15.32 8.19 -5.48
CA GLN A 85 15.31 8.30 -6.93
C GLN A 85 14.83 6.98 -7.54
N ALA A 86 14.02 7.07 -8.59
CA ALA A 86 13.53 5.91 -9.31
C ALA A 86 13.48 6.18 -10.82
N GLU A 87 13.60 5.11 -11.60
CA GLU A 87 13.49 5.10 -13.05
C GLU A 87 12.64 3.90 -13.48
N ILE A 88 11.83 4.09 -14.51
CA ILE A 88 11.03 3.04 -15.12
C ILE A 88 11.92 2.24 -16.07
N PHE A 89 11.97 0.93 -15.87
CA PHE A 89 12.56 -0.01 -16.81
C PHE A 89 11.47 -0.78 -17.55
N PRO A 90 11.16 -0.42 -18.80
CA PRO A 90 10.13 -1.09 -19.57
C PRO A 90 10.45 -2.58 -19.77
N SER A 91 9.44 -3.43 -19.65
CA SER A 91 9.54 -4.86 -19.97
C SER A 91 10.60 -5.62 -19.16
N MET A 92 10.91 -5.18 -17.93
CA MET A 92 11.90 -5.82 -17.06
C MET A 92 11.53 -7.25 -16.66
N ALA A 93 10.23 -7.55 -16.52
CA ALA A 93 9.75 -8.85 -16.09
C ALA A 93 8.55 -9.32 -16.92
N ASN A 94 8.45 -10.64 -17.09
CA ASN A 94 7.29 -11.28 -17.70
C ASN A 94 6.32 -11.71 -16.60
N VAL A 95 5.04 -11.33 -16.75
CA VAL A 95 3.97 -11.70 -15.82
C VAL A 95 2.94 -12.51 -16.57
N PHE A 96 2.54 -13.66 -16.02
CA PHE A 96 1.40 -14.40 -16.55
C PHE A 96 0.11 -13.65 -16.21
N ALA A 97 -0.67 -13.31 -17.23
CA ALA A 97 -1.98 -12.68 -17.09
C ALA A 97 -3.03 -13.49 -17.85
N ARG A 98 -4.29 -13.41 -17.41
CA ARG A 98 -5.42 -14.04 -18.11
C ARG A 98 -5.54 -13.44 -19.52
N SER A 99 -5.73 -14.27 -20.54
CA SER A 99 -6.02 -13.74 -21.87
C SER A 99 -7.35 -12.98 -21.81
N GLN A 100 -7.35 -11.77 -22.34
CA GLN A 100 -8.58 -11.01 -22.53
C GLN A 100 -9.49 -11.66 -23.58
#